data_AF-A0AAD5T7K5-F1
#
_entry.id   AF-A0AAD5T7K5-F1
#
_cell.length_a   1.000
_cell.length_b   1.000
_cell.length_c   1.000
_cell.angle_alpha   90.00
_cell.angle_beta   90.00
_cell.angle_gamma   90.00
#
_symmetry.space_group_name_H-M   'P 1'
#
loop_
_entity.id
_entity.type
_entity.pdbx_description
1 polymer ?
#
loop_
_entity_poly.entity_id
_entity_poly.type
_entity_poly.pdbx_seq_one_letter_code
_entity_poly.pdbx_strand_id
1 'polypeptide(L)'
;MMYNAGTPYLTVTESEETGMALSATILSFGGIVFGTGSGWTPVASDYNMGLPEDTSKTVIFILTFCGSYFGLVFCEVLGVLLGIAIQNNDDWNQAFGISFGNLMNEIFSKYGSGAQKFIMIILTLSVVANNIANTYSAGVSVAALGPIFQKVPRALWTLLVTVIYTIAGVAGQESFEAILSNLLSILSYWTGMFAVVILEEHFIFRRGVYKSEIYNDPSQLPIGIAGVSAFLLGIVGAVVGMDQTWYAGPIAVQIGYGDIGFELAALFAGAIYLPLRTYELKKYGR
;
A
#
# COMPACT_ATOMS: atom_id res chain seq x y z
N MET A 1 12.40 -19.82 12.22
CA MET A 1 13.88 -19.71 12.23
C MET A 1 14.34 -18.31 12.58
N MET A 2 13.85 -17.26 11.90
CA MET A 2 14.14 -15.85 12.26
C MET A 2 13.75 -15.51 13.70
N TYR A 3 12.55 -15.88 14.13
CA TYR A 3 12.11 -15.68 15.53
C TYR A 3 13.13 -16.23 16.54
N ASN A 4 13.54 -17.50 16.40
CA ASN A 4 14.55 -18.14 17.25
C ASN A 4 15.96 -17.52 17.11
N ALA A 5 16.25 -16.83 16.02
CA ALA A 5 17.51 -16.12 15.85
C ALA A 5 17.51 -14.78 16.59
N GLY A 6 16.39 -14.07 16.57
CA GLY A 6 16.25 -12.78 17.23
C GLY A 6 15.97 -12.86 18.73
N THR A 7 15.47 -13.99 19.24
CA THR A 7 15.02 -14.12 20.66
C THR A 7 16.03 -13.62 21.70
N PRO A 8 17.34 -13.88 21.60
CA PRO A 8 18.32 -13.39 22.57
C PRO A 8 18.47 -11.85 22.59
N TYR A 9 18.01 -11.18 21.53
CA TYR A 9 18.16 -9.75 21.29
C TYR A 9 16.84 -8.98 21.43
N LEU A 10 15.78 -9.62 21.93
CA LEU A 10 14.47 -8.99 22.16
C LEU A 10 14.42 -8.35 23.55
N THR A 11 14.90 -7.12 23.66
CA THR A 11 14.72 -6.30 24.86
C THR A 11 13.82 -5.12 24.50
N VAL A 12 12.60 -5.08 25.07
CA VAL A 12 11.67 -3.97 24.86
C VAL A 12 12.04 -2.86 25.82
N THR A 13 12.53 -1.74 25.29
CA THR A 13 12.76 -0.50 26.05
C THR A 13 11.45 0.30 26.08
N GLU A 14 11.11 0.91 27.22
CA GLU A 14 9.98 1.84 27.27
C GLU A 14 10.25 3.06 26.37
N SER A 15 9.20 3.58 25.73
CA SER A 15 9.33 4.79 24.91
C SER A 15 9.75 5.98 25.78
N GLU A 16 10.82 6.67 25.39
CA GLU A 16 11.27 7.90 26.03
C GLU A 16 10.43 9.12 25.59
N GLU A 17 9.61 8.97 24.54
CA GLU A 17 8.79 10.05 24.00
C GLU A 17 7.49 10.25 24.78
N THR A 18 7.12 11.51 25.03
CA THR A 18 5.89 11.87 25.74
C THR A 18 5.15 13.04 25.08
N GLY A 19 3.86 13.17 25.37
CA GLY A 19 3.03 14.28 24.91
C GLY A 19 2.84 14.34 23.39
N MET A 20 3.17 15.48 22.80
CA MET A 20 2.95 15.75 21.37
C MET A 20 3.86 14.88 20.47
N ALA A 21 5.12 14.66 20.87
CA ALA A 21 6.05 13.83 20.12
C ALA A 21 5.55 12.38 20.03
N LEU A 22 5.09 11.80 21.14
CA LEU A 22 4.52 10.46 21.15
C LEU A 22 3.28 10.35 20.24
N SER A 23 2.43 11.39 20.24
CA SER A 23 1.24 11.42 19.38
C SER A 23 1.60 11.48 17.90
N ALA A 24 2.60 12.28 17.54
CA ALA A 24 3.15 12.35 16.18
C ALA A 24 3.68 10.98 15.73
N THR A 25 4.50 10.33 16.56
CA THR A 25 5.04 8.99 16.28
C THR A 25 3.95 7.94 16.07
N ILE A 26 2.90 7.95 16.90
CA ILE A 26 1.76 7.03 16.77
C ILE A 26 1.01 7.26 15.47
N LEU A 27 0.74 8.53 15.10
CA LEU A 27 0.03 8.88 13.87
C LEU A 27 0.82 8.47 12.64
N SER A 28 2.11 8.82 12.60
CA SER A 28 3.00 8.44 11.50
C SER A 28 3.12 6.92 11.35
N PHE A 29 3.29 6.19 12.47
CA PHE A 29 3.32 4.73 12.44
C PHE A 29 1.99 4.14 11.94
N GLY A 30 0.86 4.67 12.40
CA GLY A 30 -0.47 4.28 11.94
C GLY A 30 -0.67 4.49 10.44
N GLY A 31 -0.17 5.61 9.89
CA GLY A 31 -0.20 5.90 8.46
C GLY A 31 0.61 4.90 7.63
N ILE A 32 1.80 4.49 8.10
CA ILE A 32 2.63 3.48 7.43
C ILE A 32 1.94 2.11 7.45
N VAL A 33 1.38 1.69 8.59
CA VAL A 33 0.62 0.44 8.72
C VAL A 33 -0.59 0.44 7.78
N PHE A 34 -1.35 1.55 7.75
CA PHE A 34 -2.46 1.69 6.82
C PHE A 34 -2.01 1.63 5.35
N GLY A 35 -0.90 2.27 4.99
CA GLY A 35 -0.31 2.22 3.66
C GLY A 35 0.00 0.80 3.18
N THR A 36 0.54 -0.02 4.08
CA THR A 36 0.89 -1.43 3.80
C THR A 36 -0.35 -2.25 3.40
N GLY A 37 -1.47 -2.09 4.09
CA GLY A 37 -2.71 -2.82 3.78
C GLY A 37 -3.52 -2.20 2.63
N SER A 38 -3.69 -0.88 2.63
CA SER A 38 -4.56 -0.16 1.71
C SER A 38 -4.07 -0.16 0.26
N GLY A 39 -2.78 -0.43 0.01
CA GLY A 39 -2.22 -0.60 -1.34
C GLY A 39 -2.95 -1.67 -2.18
N TRP A 40 -3.61 -2.63 -1.55
CA TRP A 40 -4.39 -3.68 -2.22
C TRP A 40 -5.80 -3.25 -2.64
N THR A 41 -6.36 -2.19 -2.04
CA THR A 41 -7.70 -1.68 -2.33
C THR A 41 -8.01 -1.49 -3.83
N PRO A 42 -7.15 -0.82 -4.64
CA PRO A 42 -7.43 -0.60 -6.07
C PRO A 42 -7.40 -1.88 -6.93
N VAL A 43 -6.74 -2.94 -6.47
CA VAL A 43 -6.51 -4.18 -7.24
C VAL A 43 -7.29 -5.37 -6.69
N ALA A 44 -7.97 -5.21 -5.54
CA ALA A 44 -8.70 -6.29 -4.88
C ALA A 44 -9.79 -6.92 -5.78
N SER A 45 -10.39 -6.14 -6.69
CA SER A 45 -11.37 -6.66 -7.64
C SER A 45 -10.79 -7.67 -8.61
N ASP A 46 -9.53 -7.51 -9.01
CA ASP A 46 -8.88 -8.34 -10.05
C ASP A 46 -8.82 -9.82 -9.66
N TYR A 47 -8.71 -10.10 -8.36
CA TYR A 47 -8.61 -11.46 -7.82
C TYR A 47 -9.96 -12.09 -7.50
N ASN A 48 -11.04 -11.30 -7.50
CA ASN A 48 -12.38 -11.77 -7.20
C ASN A 48 -13.26 -11.94 -8.46
N MET A 49 -12.76 -11.59 -9.65
CA MET A 49 -13.52 -11.69 -10.91
C MET A 49 -13.88 -13.13 -11.33
N GLY A 50 -13.16 -14.14 -10.82
CA GLY A 50 -13.40 -15.54 -11.16
C GLY A 50 -14.45 -16.24 -10.30
N LEU A 51 -15.02 -15.56 -9.30
CA LEU A 51 -16.01 -16.14 -8.41
C LEU A 51 -17.40 -16.19 -9.07
N PRO A 52 -18.22 -17.21 -8.79
CA PRO A 52 -19.63 -17.25 -9.22
C PRO A 52 -20.39 -15.99 -8.81
N GLU A 53 -21.31 -15.52 -9.65
CA GLU A 53 -22.10 -14.29 -9.43
C GLU A 53 -22.98 -14.35 -8.17
N ASP A 54 -23.36 -15.55 -7.73
CA ASP A 54 -24.17 -15.83 -6.55
C ASP A 54 -23.33 -15.93 -5.26
N THR A 55 -22.01 -15.75 -5.34
CA THR A 55 -21.14 -15.79 -4.17
C THR A 55 -21.52 -14.70 -3.16
N SER A 56 -21.73 -15.09 -1.91
CA SER A 56 -22.12 -14.17 -0.84
C SER A 56 -21.08 -13.07 -0.61
N LYS A 57 -21.53 -11.81 -0.64
CA LYS A 57 -20.70 -10.62 -0.37
C LYS A 57 -19.99 -10.70 0.99
N THR A 58 -20.67 -11.23 2.00
CA THR A 58 -20.11 -11.41 3.35
C THR A 58 -18.98 -12.44 3.36
N VAL A 59 -19.11 -13.52 2.59
CA VAL A 59 -18.06 -14.55 2.48
C VAL A 59 -16.83 -13.98 1.78
N ILE A 60 -17.02 -13.26 0.66
CA ILE A 60 -15.93 -12.57 -0.04
C ILE A 60 -15.21 -11.61 0.92
N PHE A 61 -15.97 -10.79 1.66
CA PHE A 61 -15.41 -9.86 2.64
C PHE A 61 -14.62 -10.57 3.74
N ILE A 62 -15.20 -11.57 4.42
CA ILE A 62 -14.54 -12.24 5.55
C ILE A 62 -13.29 -12.97 5.09
N LEU A 63 -13.34 -13.71 3.97
CA LEU A 63 -12.17 -14.44 3.48
C LEU A 63 -11.05 -13.49 3.05
N THR A 64 -11.39 -12.42 2.32
CA THR A 64 -10.41 -11.41 1.91
C THR A 64 -9.82 -10.69 3.12
N PHE A 65 -10.67 -10.22 4.03
CA PHE A 65 -10.25 -9.51 5.24
C PHE A 65 -9.36 -10.38 6.13
N CYS A 66 -9.81 -11.58 6.49
CA CYS A 66 -9.03 -12.47 7.36
C CYS A 66 -7.72 -12.90 6.69
N GLY A 67 -7.76 -13.24 5.39
CA GLY A 67 -6.56 -13.61 4.64
C GLY A 67 -5.51 -12.50 4.64
N SER A 68 -5.92 -11.27 4.33
CA SER A 68 -5.03 -10.10 4.36
C SER A 68 -4.60 -9.73 5.78
N TYR A 69 -5.53 -9.65 6.73
CA TYR A 69 -5.26 -9.23 8.11
C TYR A 69 -4.23 -10.12 8.79
N PHE A 70 -4.43 -11.45 8.79
CA PHE A 70 -3.50 -12.35 9.45
C PHE A 70 -2.14 -12.38 8.75
N GLY A 71 -2.10 -12.30 7.42
CA GLY A 71 -0.86 -12.22 6.66
C GLY A 71 -0.07 -10.95 6.97
N LEU A 72 -0.73 -9.79 6.96
CA LEU A 72 -0.11 -8.49 7.25
C LEU A 72 0.37 -8.41 8.69
N VAL A 73 -0.48 -8.72 9.66
CA VAL A 73 -0.12 -8.69 11.09
C VAL A 73 1.05 -9.62 11.37
N PHE A 74 1.08 -10.81 10.76
CA PHE A 74 2.21 -11.73 10.91
C PHE A 74 3.51 -11.11 10.40
N CYS A 75 3.50 -10.53 9.19
CA CYS A 75 4.68 -9.88 8.60
C CYS A 75 5.13 -8.65 9.40
N GLU A 76 4.20 -7.81 9.85
CA GLU A 76 4.50 -6.62 10.64
C GLU A 76 5.09 -6.96 12.01
N VAL A 77 4.52 -7.94 12.72
CA VAL A 77 5.07 -8.43 14.00
C VAL A 77 6.48 -8.97 13.79
N LEU A 78 6.73 -9.75 12.73
CA LEU A 78 8.08 -10.20 12.42
C LEU A 78 9.03 -9.03 12.13
N GLY A 79 8.57 -8.01 11.41
CA GLY A 79 9.33 -6.79 11.15
C GLY A 79 9.71 -6.04 12.43
N VAL A 80 8.75 -5.85 13.35
CA VAL A 80 9.00 -5.20 14.65
C VAL A 80 10.00 -6.00 15.48
N LEU A 81 9.82 -7.32 15.58
CA LEU A 81 10.73 -8.18 16.33
C LEU A 81 12.15 -8.13 15.74
N LEU A 82 12.27 -8.10 14.42
CA LEU A 82 13.55 -7.98 13.75
C LEU A 82 14.18 -6.60 13.98
N GLY A 83 13.40 -5.52 13.90
CA GLY A 83 13.87 -4.16 14.16
C GLY A 83 14.41 -3.96 15.59
N ILE A 84 13.78 -4.60 16.59
CA ILE A 84 14.30 -4.62 17.96
C ILE A 84 15.62 -5.43 18.03
N ALA A 85 15.66 -6.59 17.40
CA ALA A 85 16.83 -7.47 17.45
C ALA A 85 18.07 -6.86 16.77
N ILE A 86 17.90 -6.11 15.68
CA ILE A 86 18.99 -5.40 14.97
C ILE A 86 19.67 -4.39 15.89
N GLN A 87 18.90 -3.64 16.69
CA GLN A 87 19.46 -2.61 17.58
C GLN A 87 20.33 -3.21 18.70
N ASN A 88 20.10 -4.47 19.05
CA ASN A 88 20.81 -5.17 20.12
C ASN A 88 21.91 -6.11 19.59
N ASN A 89 22.23 -6.06 18.28
CA ASN A 89 23.26 -6.88 17.65
C ASN A 89 24.05 -6.09 16.59
N ASP A 90 25.30 -5.75 16.91
CA ASP A 90 26.16 -4.93 16.07
C ASP A 90 26.42 -5.54 14.68
N ASP A 91 26.60 -6.86 14.59
CA ASP A 91 26.83 -7.54 13.30
C ASP A 91 25.60 -7.45 12.41
N TRP A 92 24.40 -7.60 12.98
CA TRP A 92 23.14 -7.48 12.25
C TRP A 92 22.87 -6.02 11.84
N ASN A 93 23.20 -5.07 12.71
CA ASN A 93 23.10 -3.64 12.42
C ASN A 93 24.04 -3.27 11.25
N GLN A 94 25.30 -3.71 11.29
CA GLN A 94 26.25 -3.49 10.21
C GLN A 94 25.78 -4.15 8.89
N ALA A 95 25.28 -5.37 8.95
CA ALA A 95 24.76 -6.08 7.77
C ALA A 95 23.53 -5.36 7.18
N PHE A 96 22.61 -4.89 8.03
CA PHE A 96 21.44 -4.13 7.63
C PHE A 96 21.80 -2.80 6.97
N GLY A 97 22.81 -2.10 7.51
CA GLY A 97 23.34 -0.86 6.93
C GLY A 97 23.92 -1.01 5.52
N ILE A 98 24.26 -2.23 5.09
CA ILE A 98 24.64 -2.51 3.70
C ILE A 98 23.39 -2.80 2.85
N SER A 99 22.58 -3.78 3.26
CA SER A 99 21.30 -4.07 2.62
C SER A 99 20.44 -5.01 3.47
N PHE A 100 19.14 -5.03 3.22
CA PHE A 100 18.25 -6.03 3.80
C PHE A 100 18.67 -7.47 3.43
N GLY A 101 19.16 -7.69 2.21
CA GLY A 101 19.65 -9.00 1.77
C GLY A 101 20.87 -9.48 2.56
N ASN A 102 21.77 -8.57 2.92
CA ASN A 102 22.94 -8.84 3.76
C ASN A 102 22.52 -9.20 5.19
N LEU A 103 21.55 -8.47 5.76
CA LEU A 103 20.96 -8.83 7.04
C LEU A 103 20.37 -10.25 7.02
N MET A 104 19.60 -10.60 5.98
CA MET A 104 19.06 -11.97 5.85
C MET A 104 20.19 -12.99 5.79
N ASN A 105 21.24 -12.70 5.02
CA ASN A 105 22.41 -13.56 4.92
C ASN A 105 23.05 -13.81 6.30
N GLU A 106 23.24 -12.75 7.09
CA GLU A 106 23.85 -12.82 8.41
C GLU A 106 22.97 -13.58 9.42
N ILE A 107 21.66 -13.33 9.45
CA ILE A 107 20.72 -14.04 10.35
C ILE A 107 20.80 -15.56 10.14
N PHE A 108 21.00 -16.00 8.90
CA PHE A 108 21.06 -17.41 8.55
C PHE A 108 22.49 -17.99 8.55
N SER A 109 23.53 -17.19 8.80
CA SER A 109 24.94 -17.62 8.78
C SER A 109 25.20 -18.80 9.74
N LYS A 110 24.54 -18.78 10.91
CA LYS A 110 24.61 -19.81 11.96
C LYS A 110 24.14 -21.21 11.54
N TYR A 111 23.40 -21.35 10.44
CA TYR A 111 22.91 -22.66 9.96
C TYR A 111 23.90 -23.36 9.00
N GLY A 112 25.05 -22.74 8.74
CA GLY A 112 26.08 -23.25 7.83
C GLY A 112 25.79 -22.89 6.36
N SER A 113 26.86 -22.83 5.57
CA SER A 113 26.84 -22.24 4.22
C SER A 113 25.87 -22.91 3.23
N GLY A 114 25.62 -24.22 3.38
CA GLY A 114 24.68 -24.96 2.53
C GLY A 114 23.21 -24.61 2.82
N ALA A 115 22.79 -24.71 4.08
CA ALA A 115 21.42 -24.43 4.49
C ALA A 115 21.07 -22.94 4.34
N GLN A 116 22.02 -22.05 4.67
CA GLN A 116 21.89 -20.61 4.48
C GLN A 116 21.58 -20.25 3.03
N LYS A 117 22.39 -20.73 2.07
CA LYS A 117 22.16 -20.48 0.63
C LYS A 117 20.81 -21.00 0.17
N PHE A 118 20.42 -22.19 0.61
CA PHE A 118 19.12 -22.76 0.28
C PHE A 118 17.96 -21.88 0.79
N ILE A 119 18.01 -21.43 2.05
CA ILE A 119 17.00 -20.54 2.63
C ILE A 119 16.94 -19.22 1.86
N MET A 120 18.09 -18.63 1.53
CA MET A 120 18.16 -17.39 0.75
C MET A 120 17.53 -17.53 -0.64
N ILE A 121 17.73 -18.69 -1.30
CA ILE A 121 17.06 -18.99 -2.58
C ILE A 121 15.54 -19.02 -2.39
N ILE A 122 15.04 -19.72 -1.37
CA ILE A 122 13.60 -19.79 -1.10
C ILE A 122 13.01 -18.41 -0.79
N LEU A 123 13.69 -17.59 0.01
CA LEU A 123 13.27 -16.21 0.29
C LEU A 123 13.27 -15.34 -0.97
N THR A 124 14.24 -15.52 -1.86
CA THR A 124 14.26 -14.80 -3.14
C THR A 124 13.06 -15.22 -4.00
N LEU A 125 12.79 -16.51 -4.09
CA LEU A 125 11.65 -17.04 -4.85
C LEU A 125 10.29 -16.60 -4.26
N SER A 126 10.17 -16.42 -2.94
CA SER A 126 8.95 -15.91 -2.34
C SER A 126 8.69 -14.44 -2.69
N VAL A 127 9.73 -13.61 -2.73
CA VAL A 127 9.62 -12.21 -3.21
C VAL A 127 9.20 -12.18 -4.68
N VAL A 128 9.76 -13.05 -5.52
CA VAL A 128 9.33 -13.19 -6.93
C VAL A 128 7.85 -13.59 -7.00
N ALA A 129 7.43 -14.59 -6.23
CA ALA A 129 6.04 -15.05 -6.21
C ALA A 129 5.06 -13.95 -5.80
N ASN A 130 5.41 -13.14 -4.79
CA ASN A 130 4.60 -11.99 -4.38
C ASN A 130 4.45 -10.93 -5.49
N ASN A 131 5.51 -10.71 -6.27
CA ASN A 131 5.49 -9.75 -7.38
C ASN A 131 4.66 -10.24 -8.58
N ILE A 132 4.44 -11.55 -8.75
CA ILE A 132 3.60 -12.08 -9.84
C ILE A 132 2.18 -11.53 -9.74
N ALA A 133 1.59 -11.51 -8.54
CA ALA A 133 0.25 -10.97 -8.31
C ALA A 133 0.17 -9.48 -8.69
N ASN A 134 1.13 -8.68 -8.22
CA ASN A 134 1.19 -7.25 -8.52
C ASN A 134 1.37 -6.97 -10.03
N THR A 135 2.25 -7.75 -10.68
CA THR A 135 2.50 -7.64 -12.12
C THR A 135 1.27 -8.05 -12.93
N TYR A 136 0.53 -9.07 -12.47
CA TYR A 136 -0.75 -9.47 -13.05
C TYR A 136 -1.69 -8.27 -13.11
N SER A 137 -1.94 -7.60 -11.98
CA SER A 137 -2.86 -6.45 -11.91
C SER A 137 -2.40 -5.28 -12.75
N ALA A 138 -1.10 -4.94 -12.72
CA ALA A 138 -0.56 -3.90 -13.59
C ALA A 138 -0.85 -4.16 -15.09
N GLY A 139 -0.73 -5.42 -15.53
CA GLY A 139 -1.09 -5.81 -16.90
C GLY A 139 -2.58 -5.63 -17.22
N VAL A 140 -3.48 -5.87 -16.26
CA VAL A 140 -4.93 -5.60 -16.41
C VAL A 140 -5.19 -4.09 -16.46
N SER A 141 -4.57 -3.32 -15.57
CA SER A 141 -4.73 -1.86 -15.51
C SER A 141 -4.32 -1.18 -16.80
N VAL A 142 -3.19 -1.58 -17.41
CA VAL A 142 -2.76 -1.02 -18.71
C VAL A 142 -3.75 -1.37 -19.82
N ALA A 143 -4.25 -2.61 -19.85
CA ALA A 143 -5.27 -3.00 -20.82
C ALA A 143 -6.60 -2.25 -20.62
N ALA A 144 -6.91 -1.82 -19.40
CA ALA A 144 -8.10 -1.04 -19.08
C ALA A 144 -8.03 0.44 -19.52
N LEU A 145 -6.83 0.97 -19.85
CA LEU A 145 -6.67 2.37 -20.29
C LEU A 145 -7.35 2.68 -21.63
N GLY A 146 -7.57 1.66 -22.48
CA GLY A 146 -8.37 1.84 -23.67
C GLY A 146 -8.20 0.75 -24.74
N PRO A 147 -9.01 0.80 -25.81
CA PRO A 147 -9.09 -0.28 -26.80
C PRO A 147 -7.78 -0.55 -27.55
N ILE A 148 -6.89 0.43 -27.65
CA ILE A 148 -5.58 0.27 -28.29
C ILE A 148 -4.68 -0.64 -27.44
N PHE A 149 -4.69 -0.47 -26.11
CA PHE A 149 -3.87 -1.23 -25.18
C PHE A 149 -4.32 -2.69 -25.04
N GLN A 150 -5.62 -2.96 -25.24
CA GLN A 150 -6.19 -4.31 -25.26
C GLN A 150 -5.71 -5.17 -26.44
N LYS A 151 -5.25 -4.55 -27.53
CA LYS A 151 -4.75 -5.28 -28.71
C LYS A 151 -3.38 -5.90 -28.48
N VAL A 152 -2.63 -5.42 -27.49
CA VAL A 152 -1.30 -5.94 -27.15
C VAL A 152 -1.46 -7.13 -26.21
N PRO A 153 -0.83 -8.29 -26.49
CA PRO A 153 -0.86 -9.43 -25.60
C PRO A 153 -0.43 -9.05 -24.18
N ARG A 154 -1.24 -9.43 -23.20
CA ARG A 154 -1.05 -9.10 -21.78
C ARG A 154 0.35 -9.44 -21.26
N ALA A 155 0.94 -10.54 -21.74
CA ALA A 155 2.29 -10.98 -21.38
C ALA A 155 3.36 -9.91 -21.66
N LEU A 156 3.19 -9.09 -22.69
CA LEU A 156 4.12 -8.00 -23.03
C LEU A 156 4.01 -6.85 -22.04
N TRP A 157 2.80 -6.50 -21.59
CA TRP A 157 2.61 -5.50 -20.54
C TRP A 157 3.22 -5.95 -19.23
N THR A 158 2.98 -7.20 -18.83
CA THR A 158 3.60 -7.76 -17.63
C THR A 158 5.12 -7.78 -17.72
N LEU A 159 5.69 -8.15 -18.87
CA LEU A 159 7.14 -8.14 -19.09
C LEU A 159 7.71 -6.72 -18.98
N LEU A 160 7.07 -5.75 -19.62
CA LEU A 160 7.50 -4.35 -19.59
C LEU A 160 7.50 -3.81 -18.15
N VAL A 161 6.41 -4.03 -17.41
CA VAL A 161 6.30 -3.62 -16.01
C VAL A 161 7.39 -4.29 -15.17
N THR A 162 7.63 -5.59 -15.37
CA THR A 162 8.71 -6.32 -14.70
C THR A 162 10.08 -5.70 -14.95
N VAL A 163 10.41 -5.36 -16.20
CA VAL A 163 11.67 -4.70 -16.52
C VAL A 163 11.78 -3.34 -15.82
N ILE A 164 10.71 -2.53 -15.85
CA ILE A 164 10.70 -1.19 -15.25
C ILE A 164 10.94 -1.25 -13.74
N TYR A 165 10.15 -2.04 -12.99
CA TYR A 165 10.33 -2.11 -11.54
C TYR A 165 11.64 -2.82 -11.15
N THR A 166 12.16 -3.74 -11.98
CA THR A 166 13.45 -4.38 -11.73
C THR A 166 14.58 -3.36 -11.85
N ILE A 167 14.57 -2.52 -12.89
CA ILE A 167 15.56 -1.43 -13.04
C ILE A 167 15.45 -0.46 -11.86
N ALA A 168 14.24 -0.06 -11.49
CA ALA A 168 14.03 0.82 -10.34
C ALA A 168 14.52 0.19 -9.02
N GLY A 169 14.27 -1.11 -8.81
CA GLY A 169 14.73 -1.84 -7.63
C GLY A 169 16.26 -1.95 -7.56
N VAL A 170 16.92 -2.23 -8.68
CA VAL A 170 18.40 -2.27 -8.76
C VAL A 170 18.99 -0.88 -8.50
N ALA A 171 18.39 0.18 -9.06
CA ALA A 171 18.85 1.55 -8.85
C ALA A 171 18.61 2.06 -7.43
N GLY A 172 17.52 1.63 -6.78
CA GLY A 172 17.12 2.07 -5.44
C GLY A 172 17.68 1.23 -4.29
N GLN A 173 18.48 0.19 -4.55
CA GLN A 173 18.90 -0.77 -3.52
C GLN A 173 19.66 -0.13 -2.35
N GLU A 174 20.42 0.94 -2.59
CA GLU A 174 21.26 1.61 -1.59
C GLU A 174 20.47 2.61 -0.72
N SER A 175 19.23 2.95 -1.10
CA SER A 175 18.36 3.88 -0.35
C SER A 175 16.98 3.26 -0.07
N PHE A 176 16.94 1.93 0.00
CA PHE A 176 15.70 1.15 0.03
C PHE A 176 14.77 1.55 1.18
N GLU A 177 15.30 1.74 2.39
CA GLU A 177 14.49 2.08 3.57
C GLU A 177 13.81 3.45 3.42
N ALA A 178 14.57 4.49 3.05
CA ALA A 178 14.04 5.82 2.84
C ALA A 178 13.00 5.83 1.69
N ILE A 179 13.29 5.12 0.59
CA ILE A 179 12.35 4.99 -0.53
C ILE A 179 11.07 4.29 -0.06
N LEU A 180 11.19 3.16 0.64
CA LEU A 180 10.05 2.35 1.09
C LEU A 180 9.16 3.14 2.05
N SER A 181 9.74 3.82 3.05
CA SER A 181 8.98 4.60 4.03
C SER A 181 8.19 5.74 3.37
N ASN A 182 8.85 6.56 2.54
CA ASN A 182 8.15 7.64 1.82
C ASN A 182 7.10 7.07 0.84
N LEU A 183 7.38 5.95 0.17
CA LEU A 183 6.42 5.32 -0.73
C LEU A 183 5.20 4.79 0.02
N LEU A 184 5.36 4.16 1.19
CA LEU A 184 4.25 3.65 1.99
C LEU A 184 3.34 4.78 2.51
N SER A 185 3.93 5.91 2.94
CA SER A 185 3.16 7.11 3.27
C SER A 185 2.44 7.69 2.04
N ILE A 186 3.10 7.85 0.90
CA ILE A 186 2.43 8.34 -0.31
C ILE A 186 1.32 7.38 -0.77
N LEU A 187 1.55 6.07 -0.63
CA LEU A 187 0.55 5.03 -0.90
C LEU A 187 -0.67 5.22 -0.01
N SER A 188 -0.49 5.41 1.31
CA SER A 188 -1.60 5.62 2.25
C SER A 188 -2.46 6.83 1.87
N TYR A 189 -1.84 7.92 1.41
CA TYR A 189 -2.56 9.14 1.06
C TYR A 189 -3.55 8.90 -0.09
N TRP A 190 -3.06 8.35 -1.20
CA TRP A 190 -3.91 8.20 -2.39
C TRP A 190 -4.91 7.05 -2.23
N THR A 191 -4.53 5.96 -1.56
CA THR A 191 -5.47 4.87 -1.27
C THR A 191 -6.56 5.32 -0.31
N GLY A 192 -6.25 6.20 0.65
CA GLY A 192 -7.23 6.84 1.52
C GLY A 192 -8.25 7.68 0.74
N MET A 193 -7.78 8.55 -0.14
CA MET A 193 -8.64 9.33 -1.06
C MET A 193 -9.52 8.41 -1.92
N PHE A 194 -8.90 7.41 -2.54
CA PHE A 194 -9.57 6.47 -3.44
C PHE A 194 -10.64 5.66 -2.69
N ALA A 195 -10.31 5.14 -1.51
CA ALA A 195 -11.22 4.36 -0.70
C ALA A 195 -12.46 5.16 -0.32
N VAL A 196 -12.30 6.40 0.17
CA VAL A 196 -13.44 7.25 0.54
C VAL A 196 -14.34 7.54 -0.67
N VAL A 197 -13.76 7.92 -1.81
CA VAL A 197 -14.53 8.17 -3.04
C VAL A 197 -15.31 6.93 -3.49
N ILE A 198 -14.70 5.75 -3.46
CA ILE A 198 -15.36 4.49 -3.82
C ILE A 198 -16.45 4.13 -2.82
N LEU A 199 -16.22 4.32 -1.52
CA LEU A 199 -17.22 4.07 -0.48
C LEU A 199 -18.43 5.00 -0.65
N GLU A 200 -18.22 6.29 -0.91
CA GLU A 200 -19.30 7.24 -1.17
C GLU A 200 -20.09 6.87 -2.44
N GLU A 201 -19.40 6.57 -3.55
CA GLU A 201 -20.07 6.12 -4.78
C GLU A 201 -20.85 4.81 -4.56
N HIS A 202 -20.30 3.85 -3.82
CA HIS A 202 -20.94 2.56 -3.55
C HIS A 202 -22.17 2.69 -2.64
N PHE A 203 -22.03 3.37 -1.50
CA PHE A 203 -23.07 3.38 -0.46
C PHE A 203 -24.09 4.51 -0.63
N ILE A 204 -23.68 5.69 -1.08
CA ILE A 204 -24.55 6.87 -1.14
C ILE A 204 -25.25 6.93 -2.50
N PHE A 205 -24.47 6.87 -3.59
CA PHE A 205 -24.98 7.14 -4.93
C PHE A 205 -25.53 5.89 -5.63
N ARG A 206 -24.76 4.78 -5.63
CA ARG A 206 -25.15 3.53 -6.30
C ARG A 206 -25.92 2.57 -5.40
N ARG A 207 -25.79 2.71 -4.08
CA ARG A 207 -26.44 1.87 -3.05
C ARG A 207 -26.23 0.37 -3.30
N GLY A 208 -25.03 0.01 -3.75
CA GLY A 208 -24.63 -1.36 -4.07
C GLY A 208 -25.22 -1.96 -5.35
N VAL A 209 -25.89 -1.16 -6.20
CA VAL A 209 -26.45 -1.59 -7.49
C VAL A 209 -25.56 -1.11 -8.64
N TYR A 210 -25.09 -2.07 -9.45
CA TYR A 210 -24.23 -1.82 -10.60
C TYR A 210 -24.87 -2.43 -11.85
N LYS A 211 -24.98 -1.64 -12.92
CA LYS A 211 -25.43 -2.10 -14.24
C LYS A 211 -24.20 -2.56 -15.00
N SER A 212 -24.02 -3.86 -15.14
CA SER A 212 -22.86 -4.43 -15.83
C SER A 212 -22.91 -4.14 -17.33
N GLU A 213 -24.07 -3.84 -17.90
CA GLU A 213 -24.25 -3.61 -19.35
C GLU A 213 -23.63 -2.29 -19.82
N ILE A 214 -23.51 -1.31 -18.91
CA ILE A 214 -23.05 0.05 -19.24
C ILE A 214 -21.57 0.27 -18.91
N TYR A 215 -20.87 -0.76 -18.45
CA TYR A 215 -19.51 -0.64 -17.90
C TYR A 215 -18.49 -0.03 -18.88
N ASN A 216 -18.73 -0.20 -20.19
CA ASN A 216 -17.86 0.29 -21.26
C ASN A 216 -18.55 1.34 -22.15
N ASP A 217 -19.58 2.02 -21.64
CA ASP A 217 -20.27 3.11 -22.34
C ASP A 217 -20.00 4.47 -21.66
N PRO A 218 -19.02 5.27 -22.16
CA PRO A 218 -18.70 6.58 -21.60
C PRO A 218 -19.87 7.57 -21.58
N SER A 219 -20.93 7.36 -22.37
CA SER A 219 -22.10 8.23 -22.41
C SER A 219 -23.06 8.01 -21.23
N GLN A 220 -22.98 6.84 -20.59
CA GLN A 220 -23.81 6.46 -19.45
C GLN A 220 -23.05 6.50 -18.13
N LEU A 221 -21.72 6.60 -18.19
CA LEU A 221 -20.86 6.73 -17.02
C LEU A 221 -20.79 8.18 -16.51
N PRO A 222 -20.42 8.36 -15.22
CA PRO A 222 -20.12 9.68 -14.65
C PRO A 222 -19.08 10.42 -15.50
N ILE A 223 -19.23 11.75 -15.60
CA ILE A 223 -18.31 12.59 -16.39
C ILE A 223 -16.91 12.62 -15.73
N GLY A 224 -16.84 12.38 -14.43
CA GLY A 224 -15.58 12.27 -13.69
C GLY A 224 -15.04 13.59 -13.16
N ILE A 225 -15.77 14.70 -13.29
CA ILE A 225 -15.37 16.00 -12.73
C ILE A 225 -15.34 15.90 -11.21
N ALA A 226 -16.34 15.26 -10.60
CA ALA A 226 -16.37 15.03 -9.16
C ALA A 226 -15.17 14.20 -8.69
N GLY A 227 -14.86 13.10 -9.40
CA GLY A 227 -13.72 12.23 -9.06
C GLY A 227 -12.37 12.92 -9.22
N VAL A 228 -12.15 13.61 -10.34
CA VAL A 228 -10.90 14.35 -10.59
C VAL A 228 -10.73 15.49 -9.58
N SER A 229 -11.80 16.23 -9.27
CA SER A 229 -11.73 17.31 -8.28
C SER A 229 -11.47 16.78 -6.89
N ALA A 230 -12.08 15.65 -6.51
CA ALA A 230 -11.82 14.97 -5.25
C ALA A 230 -10.37 14.51 -5.11
N PHE A 231 -9.82 13.94 -6.19
CA PHE A 231 -8.41 13.56 -6.22
C PHE A 231 -7.49 14.78 -6.08
N LEU A 232 -7.72 15.85 -6.83
CA LEU A 232 -6.89 17.06 -6.79
C LEU A 232 -6.94 17.76 -5.41
N LEU A 233 -8.12 17.88 -4.79
CA LEU A 233 -8.23 18.48 -3.46
C LEU A 233 -7.75 17.54 -2.35
N GLY A 234 -7.89 16.24 -2.52
CA GLY A 234 -7.28 15.27 -1.62
C GLY A 234 -5.75 15.35 -1.62
N ILE A 235 -5.12 15.61 -2.78
CA ILE A 235 -3.67 15.91 -2.85
C ILE A 235 -3.34 17.15 -2.01
N VAL A 236 -4.17 18.20 -2.04
CA VAL A 236 -3.97 19.38 -1.17
C VAL A 236 -4.04 18.96 0.30
N GLY A 237 -5.00 18.12 0.68
CA GLY A 237 -5.11 17.54 2.02
C GLY A 237 -3.85 16.78 2.45
N ALA A 238 -3.33 15.91 1.58
CA ALA A 238 -2.07 15.20 1.81
C ALA A 238 -0.90 16.18 2.01
N VAL A 239 -0.74 17.16 1.12
CA VAL A 239 0.37 18.12 1.14
C VAL A 239 0.36 19.01 2.39
N VAL A 240 -0.81 19.30 2.98
CA VAL A 240 -0.84 20.09 4.23
C VAL A 240 -0.56 19.25 5.48
N GLY A 241 -0.81 17.94 5.44
CA GLY A 241 -0.71 17.01 6.57
C GLY A 241 0.44 16.03 6.56
N MET A 242 1.16 15.88 5.44
CA MET A 242 2.25 14.91 5.31
C MET A 242 3.52 15.36 6.04
N ASP A 243 4.21 14.40 6.65
CA ASP A 243 5.59 14.57 7.14
C ASP A 243 6.48 13.56 6.43
N GLN A 244 7.24 14.03 5.44
CA GLN A 244 8.10 13.22 4.60
C GLN A 244 9.53 13.71 4.68
N THR A 245 10.49 12.84 4.38
CA THR A 245 11.94 13.18 4.44
C THR A 245 12.34 14.43 3.64
N TRP A 246 11.59 14.76 2.58
CA TRP A 246 11.85 15.89 1.69
C TRP A 246 10.90 17.07 1.91
N TYR A 247 9.84 16.92 2.71
CA TYR A 247 8.85 17.97 2.93
C TYR A 247 7.98 17.66 4.17
N ALA A 248 7.77 18.69 5.00
CA ALA A 248 6.82 18.66 6.10
C ALA A 248 5.71 19.69 5.87
N GLY A 249 4.47 19.24 5.92
CA GLY A 249 3.29 20.07 5.76
C GLY A 249 3.07 21.02 6.95
N PRO A 250 2.44 22.18 6.74
CA PRO A 250 2.21 23.16 7.81
C PRO A 250 1.42 22.59 9.00
N ILE A 251 0.48 21.66 8.77
CA ILE A 251 -0.29 21.04 9.87
C ILE A 251 0.57 19.99 10.57
N ALA A 252 1.33 19.18 9.83
CA ALA A 252 2.27 18.20 10.39
C ALA A 252 3.27 18.87 11.35
N VAL A 253 3.85 20.00 10.94
CA VAL A 253 4.77 20.78 11.78
C VAL A 253 4.10 21.28 13.06
N GLN A 254 2.85 21.73 12.99
CA GLN A 254 2.11 22.23 14.16
C GLN A 254 1.79 21.14 15.19
N ILE A 255 1.67 19.89 14.77
CA ILE A 255 1.40 18.74 15.65
C ILE A 255 2.66 17.98 16.07
N GLY A 256 3.85 18.58 15.88
CA GLY A 256 5.12 17.99 16.29
C GLY A 256 5.69 16.99 15.28
N TYR A 257 5.53 17.24 13.97
CA TYR A 257 5.99 16.38 12.88
C TYR A 257 5.28 15.02 12.84
N GLY A 258 3.96 15.05 13.04
CA GLY A 258 3.10 13.87 12.84
C GLY A 258 2.59 13.82 11.41
N ASP A 259 2.75 12.68 10.74
CA ASP A 259 2.18 12.44 9.42
C ASP A 259 0.70 12.09 9.56
N ILE A 260 -0.16 13.03 9.16
CA ILE A 260 -1.62 12.85 9.06
C ILE A 260 -2.10 13.08 7.62
N GLY A 261 -1.20 12.86 6.66
CA GLY A 261 -1.47 13.12 5.25
C GLY A 261 -2.65 12.29 4.74
N PHE A 262 -2.80 11.04 5.19
CA PHE A 262 -3.85 10.16 4.67
C PHE A 262 -5.23 10.54 5.19
N GLU A 263 -5.34 10.91 6.47
CA GLU A 263 -6.60 11.34 7.07
C GLU A 263 -7.10 12.63 6.42
N LEU A 264 -6.21 13.60 6.22
CA LEU A 264 -6.57 14.86 5.57
C LEU A 264 -6.87 14.66 4.08
N ALA A 265 -6.12 13.81 3.38
CA ALA A 265 -6.40 13.48 1.99
C ALA A 265 -7.78 12.83 1.83
N ALA A 266 -8.09 11.82 2.65
CA ALA A 266 -9.38 11.15 2.69
C ALA A 266 -10.52 12.12 3.05
N LEU A 267 -10.32 12.97 4.06
CA LEU A 267 -11.30 13.96 4.49
C LEU A 267 -11.61 14.98 3.39
N PHE A 268 -10.58 15.54 2.75
CA PHE A 268 -10.74 16.55 1.70
C PHE A 268 -11.39 15.93 0.45
N ALA A 269 -10.96 14.74 0.06
CA ALA A 269 -11.54 14.01 -1.07
C ALA A 269 -13.01 13.68 -0.84
N GLY A 270 -13.40 13.14 0.32
CA GLY A 270 -14.79 12.84 0.64
C GLY A 270 -15.66 14.10 0.75
N ALA A 271 -15.17 15.11 1.47
CA ALA A 271 -15.90 16.36 1.66
C ALA A 271 -16.26 17.06 0.34
N ILE A 272 -15.39 16.97 -0.69
CA ILE A 272 -15.68 17.55 -2.01
C ILE A 272 -16.40 16.59 -2.95
N TYR A 273 -16.13 15.28 -2.87
CA TYR A 273 -16.75 14.30 -3.76
C TYR A 273 -18.26 14.30 -3.58
N LEU A 274 -18.74 14.23 -2.33
CA LEU A 274 -20.16 14.22 -2.01
C LEU A 274 -20.98 15.37 -2.68
N PRO A 275 -20.65 16.66 -2.48
CA PRO A 275 -21.40 17.75 -3.11
C PRO A 275 -21.24 17.80 -4.63
N LEU A 276 -20.03 17.56 -5.16
CA LEU A 276 -19.80 17.63 -6.60
C LEU A 276 -20.49 16.49 -7.35
N ARG A 277 -20.46 15.28 -6.79
CA ARG A 277 -21.14 14.12 -7.34
C ARG A 277 -22.66 14.31 -7.31
N THR A 278 -23.18 14.88 -6.23
CA THR A 278 -24.59 15.29 -6.17
C THR A 278 -24.96 16.30 -7.26
N TYR A 279 -24.07 17.26 -7.55
CA TYR A 279 -24.28 18.23 -8.62
C TYR A 279 -24.23 17.58 -10.02
N GLU A 280 -23.26 16.71 -10.28
CA GLU A 280 -23.15 15.97 -11.55
C GLU A 280 -24.44 15.20 -11.85
N LEU A 281 -24.94 14.45 -10.87
CA LEU A 281 -26.17 13.69 -11.01
C LEU A 281 -27.37 14.59 -11.31
N LYS A 282 -27.49 15.74 -10.65
CA LYS A 282 -28.59 16.68 -10.89
C LYS A 282 -28.51 17.33 -12.28
N LYS A 283 -27.31 17.63 -12.77
CA LYS A 283 -27.11 18.37 -14.02
C LYS A 283 -27.09 17.47 -15.25
N TYR A 284 -26.47 16.30 -15.16
CA TYR A 284 -26.20 15.42 -16.28
C TYR A 284 -26.95 14.09 -16.21
N GLY A 285 -27.58 13.78 -15.08
CA GLY A 285 -28.33 12.54 -14.87
C GLY A 285 -27.45 11.29 -14.73
N ARG A 286 -26.13 11.45 -14.62
CA ARG A 286 -25.13 10.37 -14.58
C ARG A 286 -23.92 10.72 -13.72
#